data_AF-A0AA88XI18-F1
#
_entry.id   AF-A0AA88XI18-F1
#
_cell.length_a   1.000
_cell.length_b   1.000
_cell.length_c   1.000
_cell.angle_alpha   90.00
_cell.angle_beta   90.00
_cell.angle_gamma   90.00
#
_symmetry.space_group_name_H-M   'P 1'
#
loop_
_entity.id
_entity.type
_entity.pdbx_description
1 polymer ?
#
loop_
_entity_poly.entity_id
_entity_poly.type
_entity_poly.pdbx_seq_one_letter_code
_entity_poly.pdbx_strand_id
1 'polypeptide(L)'
;MCMVKNGKKGKRSAPSRYTLQLDHRFIYYDGWYFEFGIFGGKSVGIFNRMALASDRCPSRIERRPAGYSRVSVDCLKRCTNSYRREFGKYNLLSNNCHHFANYLARVLYYYSTGCPSWCY
;
A
#
# COMPACT_ATOMS: atom_id res chain seq x y z
N MET A 1 1.99 20.10 -22.45
CA MET A 1 2.65 20.81 -21.33
C MET A 1 1.66 20.91 -20.17
N CYS A 2 1.88 20.17 -19.07
CA CYS A 2 1.01 20.27 -17.89
C CYS A 2 1.37 21.53 -17.11
N MET A 3 0.48 22.54 -17.08
CA MET A 3 0.65 23.71 -16.23
C MET A 3 0.43 23.30 -14.77
N VAL A 4 1.50 23.34 -13.97
CA VAL A 4 1.41 23.16 -12.53
C VAL A 4 0.78 24.42 -11.94
N LYS A 5 -0.56 24.49 -11.93
CA LYS A 5 -1.25 25.45 -11.06
C LYS A 5 -0.88 25.09 -9.62
N ASN A 6 -0.49 26.08 -8.81
CA ASN A 6 -0.38 25.95 -7.36
C ASN A 6 -1.78 25.71 -6.76
N GLY A 7 -2.41 24.58 -7.11
CA GLY A 7 -3.61 24.10 -6.46
C GLY A 7 -3.27 23.78 -5.02
N LYS A 8 -4.11 24.23 -4.09
CA LYS A 8 -4.04 23.78 -2.69
C LYS A 8 -3.94 22.25 -2.73
N LYS A 9 -2.79 21.71 -2.28
CA LYS A 9 -2.55 20.26 -2.23
C LYS A 9 -3.78 19.62 -1.58
N GLY A 10 -4.44 18.72 -2.29
CA GLY A 10 -5.68 18.08 -1.82
C GLY A 10 -5.50 17.60 -0.38
N LYS A 11 -6.54 17.80 0.46
CA LYS A 11 -6.48 17.46 1.89
C LYS A 11 -5.99 16.02 2.05
N ARG A 12 -4.91 15.86 2.83
CA ARG A 12 -4.41 14.53 3.24
C ARG A 12 -5.46 13.94 4.19
N SER A 13 -5.84 12.70 3.99
CA SER A 13 -6.54 11.93 5.03
C SER A 13 -6.03 10.51 4.98
N ALA A 14 -5.78 9.91 6.14
CA ALA A 14 -5.50 8.48 6.21
C ALA A 14 -6.73 7.76 5.64
N PRO A 15 -6.62 7.06 4.51
CA PRO A 15 -7.75 6.34 3.97
C PRO A 15 -8.07 5.19 4.93
N SER A 16 -9.26 5.18 5.52
CA SER A 16 -9.85 3.98 6.09
C SER A 16 -10.75 3.38 5.02
N ARG A 17 -10.29 2.31 4.38
CA ARG A 17 -11.06 1.59 3.35
C ARG A 17 -11.66 0.35 3.97
N TYR A 18 -12.83 -0.04 3.47
CA TYR A 18 -13.49 -1.26 3.87
C TYR A 18 -12.60 -2.48 3.57
N THR A 19 -12.54 -3.43 4.49
CA THR A 19 -11.56 -4.53 4.44
C THR A 19 -12.14 -5.87 3.98
N LEU A 20 -13.46 -5.95 3.77
CA LEU A 20 -14.16 -7.17 3.38
C LEU A 20 -14.80 -7.03 1.99
N GLN A 21 -13.97 -6.97 0.95
CA GLN A 21 -14.43 -6.88 -0.44
C GLN A 21 -13.81 -8.00 -1.28
N LEU A 22 -14.51 -8.38 -2.35
CA LEU A 22 -14.09 -9.43 -3.30
C LEU A 22 -13.06 -8.94 -4.34
N ASP A 23 -12.41 -7.80 -4.09
CA ASP A 23 -11.33 -7.26 -4.90
C ASP A 23 -9.98 -7.34 -4.16
N HIS A 24 -8.90 -7.24 -4.93
CA HIS A 24 -7.55 -7.19 -4.40
C HIS A 24 -7.05 -5.75 -4.34
N ARG A 25 -6.47 -5.36 -3.19
CA ARG A 25 -6.02 -3.99 -2.95
C ARG A 25 -4.51 -3.92 -2.85
N PHE A 26 -3.94 -2.91 -3.50
CA PHE A 26 -2.51 -2.61 -3.49
C PHE A 26 -2.27 -1.12 -3.20
N ILE A 27 -1.03 -0.80 -2.83
CA ILE A 27 -0.55 0.59 -2.75
C ILE A 27 0.35 0.86 -3.94
N TYR A 28 0.03 1.89 -4.72
CA TYR A 28 0.91 2.45 -5.73
C TYR A 28 1.56 3.72 -5.19
N TYR A 29 2.88 3.73 -5.09
CA TYR A 29 3.64 4.87 -4.60
C TYR A 29 4.99 4.96 -5.31
N ASP A 30 5.27 6.12 -5.91
CA ASP A 30 6.55 6.43 -6.57
C ASP A 30 7.01 5.37 -7.60
N GLY A 31 6.06 4.88 -8.41
CA GLY A 31 6.34 3.87 -9.44
C GLY A 31 6.46 2.44 -8.92
N TRP A 32 6.16 2.19 -7.65
CA TRP A 32 6.15 0.85 -7.05
C TRP A 32 4.75 0.45 -6.62
N TYR A 33 4.42 -0.81 -6.89
CA TYR A 33 3.25 -1.51 -6.38
C TYR A 33 3.67 -2.30 -5.15
N PHE A 34 2.89 -2.20 -4.07
CA PHE A 34 3.07 -2.95 -2.83
C PHE A 34 1.80 -3.73 -2.53
N GLU A 35 1.95 -5.02 -2.25
CA GLU A 35 0.86 -5.99 -2.17
C GLU A 35 1.10 -7.02 -1.09
N PHE A 36 0.02 -7.62 -0.56
CA PHE A 36 0.09 -8.72 0.39
C PHE A 36 -0.92 -9.80 0.03
N GLY A 37 -0.48 -11.05 0.05
CA GLY A 37 -1.32 -12.18 -0.37
C GLY A 37 -0.67 -13.53 -0.11
N ILE A 38 -1.29 -14.57 -0.67
CA ILE A 38 -0.74 -15.93 -0.69
C ILE A 38 -0.02 -16.16 -2.02
N PHE A 39 1.28 -16.44 -1.96
CA PHE A 39 2.08 -16.83 -3.12
C PHE A 39 2.86 -18.10 -2.78
N GLY A 40 2.78 -19.11 -3.65
CA GLY A 40 3.39 -20.43 -3.40
C GLY A 40 2.95 -21.07 -2.08
N GLY A 41 1.70 -20.84 -1.66
CA GLY A 41 1.14 -21.36 -0.40
C GLY A 41 1.57 -20.61 0.88
N LYS A 42 2.30 -19.50 0.77
CA LYS A 42 2.78 -18.71 1.92
C LYS A 42 2.25 -17.29 1.88
N SER A 43 1.94 -16.73 3.05
CA SER A 43 1.63 -15.31 3.18
C SER A 43 2.90 -14.49 2.99
N VAL A 44 2.87 -13.54 2.07
CA VAL A 44 4.03 -12.71 1.71
C VAL A 44 3.59 -11.33 1.27
N GLY A 45 4.37 -10.32 1.71
CA GLY A 45 4.32 -8.98 1.16
C GLY A 45 5.28 -8.89 -0.03
N ILE A 46 4.81 -8.35 -1.14
CA ILE A 46 5.57 -8.24 -2.39
C ILE A 46 5.55 -6.78 -2.84
N PHE A 47 6.64 -6.35 -3.45
CA PHE A 47 6.69 -5.09 -4.17
C PHE A 47 7.31 -5.26 -5.56
N ASN A 48 6.77 -4.58 -6.55
CA ASN A 48 7.23 -4.65 -7.93
C ASN A 48 6.94 -3.34 -8.69
N ARG A 49 7.44 -3.21 -9.92
CA ARG A 49 7.17 -2.08 -10.82
C ARG A 49 5.87 -2.24 -11.62
N MET A 50 5.21 -3.39 -11.47
CA MET A 50 3.91 -3.71 -12.07
C MET A 50 3.02 -4.34 -11.01
N ALA A 51 1.70 -4.15 -11.12
CA ALA A 51 0.75 -4.86 -10.28
C ALA A 51 0.83 -6.38 -10.54
N LEU A 52 0.74 -7.17 -9.49
CA LEU A 52 0.71 -8.62 -9.57
C LEU A 52 -0.54 -9.09 -10.30
N ALA A 53 -0.36 -10.13 -11.11
CA ALA A 53 -1.41 -10.69 -11.96
C ALA A 53 -2.10 -9.64 -12.86
N SER A 54 -1.41 -8.54 -13.22
CA SER A 54 -1.95 -7.51 -14.12
C SER A 54 -2.28 -8.03 -15.51
N ASP A 55 -1.73 -9.17 -15.90
CA ASP A 55 -2.06 -9.94 -17.11
C ASP A 55 -3.41 -10.66 -17.02
N ARG A 56 -3.91 -10.93 -15.81
CA ARG A 56 -5.12 -11.72 -15.55
C ARG A 56 -6.26 -10.91 -14.96
N CYS A 57 -5.92 -9.86 -14.22
CA CYS A 57 -6.85 -9.04 -13.47
C CYS A 57 -6.68 -7.56 -13.86
N PRO A 58 -7.74 -6.91 -14.36
CA PRO A 58 -7.71 -5.47 -14.58
C PRO A 58 -7.42 -4.74 -13.26
N SER A 59 -6.40 -3.89 -13.27
CA SER A 59 -6.03 -3.05 -12.13
C SER A 59 -6.43 -1.59 -12.40
N ARG A 60 -6.84 -0.88 -11.34
CA ARG A 60 -7.21 0.53 -11.44
C ARG A 60 -6.73 1.29 -10.22
N ILE A 61 -6.18 2.49 -10.45
CA ILE A 61 -5.89 3.44 -9.37
C ILE A 61 -7.20 4.08 -8.91
N GLU A 62 -7.42 4.10 -7.59
CA GLU A 62 -8.60 4.74 -7.02
C GLU A 62 -8.69 6.22 -7.42
N ARG A 63 -9.93 6.70 -7.65
CA ARG A 63 -10.17 8.11 -8.00
C ARG A 63 -9.71 9.10 -6.92
N ARG A 64 -9.69 8.68 -5.66
CA ARG A 64 -9.30 9.50 -4.51
C ARG A 64 -8.02 8.92 -3.88
N PRO A 65 -6.83 9.44 -4.23
CA PRO A 65 -5.59 8.95 -3.67
C PRO A 65 -5.50 9.24 -2.17
N ALA A 66 -4.65 8.51 -1.45
CA ALA A 66 -4.34 8.75 -0.03
C ALA A 66 -3.70 10.12 0.23
N GLY A 67 -3.21 10.78 -0.83
CA GLY A 67 -2.52 12.06 -0.79
C GLY A 67 -1.02 11.90 -1.04
N TYR A 68 -0.26 12.94 -0.70
CA TYR A 68 1.19 12.99 -0.89
C TYR A 68 1.92 12.52 0.37
N SER A 69 3.07 11.88 0.18
CA SER A 69 3.99 11.49 1.24
C SER A 69 5.42 11.88 0.87
N ARG A 70 6.30 11.90 1.87
CA ARG A 70 7.76 12.06 1.75
C ARG A 70 8.50 10.83 2.27
N VAL A 71 7.77 9.78 2.67
CA VAL A 71 8.36 8.50 3.08
C VAL A 71 9.12 7.91 1.89
N SER A 72 10.30 7.35 2.13
CA SER A 72 11.08 6.72 1.07
C SER A 72 10.45 5.41 0.62
N VAL A 73 10.63 5.07 -0.66
CA VAL A 73 10.26 3.75 -1.19
C VAL A 73 10.90 2.63 -0.37
N ASP A 74 12.16 2.79 0.05
CA ASP A 74 12.87 1.78 0.85
C ASP A 74 12.23 1.54 2.22
N CYS A 75 11.65 2.57 2.85
CA CYS A 75 10.86 2.37 4.05
C CYS A 75 9.64 1.48 3.77
N LEU A 76 8.89 1.74 2.70
CA LEU A 76 7.74 0.91 2.34
C LEU A 76 8.13 -0.52 1.97
N LYS A 77 9.27 -0.73 1.31
CA LYS A 77 9.81 -2.08 1.04
C LYS A 77 10.10 -2.82 2.34
N ARG A 78 10.74 -2.16 3.30
CA ARG A 78 11.00 -2.70 4.64
C ARG A 78 9.69 -3.05 5.37
N CYS A 79 8.73 -2.12 5.40
CA CYS A 79 7.41 -2.37 5.96
C CYS A 79 6.72 -3.57 5.30
N THR A 80 6.80 -3.68 3.97
CA THR A 80 6.20 -4.78 3.20
C THR A 80 6.83 -6.13 3.56
N ASN A 81 8.16 -6.19 3.69
CA ASN A 81 8.88 -7.39 4.08
C ASN A 81 8.56 -7.82 5.52
N SER A 82 8.43 -6.86 6.44
CA SER A 82 8.21 -7.11 7.86
C SER A 82 6.74 -7.31 8.23
N TYR A 83 5.80 -6.96 7.33
CA TYR A 83 4.35 -6.98 7.59
C TYR A 83 3.84 -8.32 8.15
N ARG A 84 4.25 -9.46 7.55
CA ARG A 84 3.81 -10.78 8.03
C ARG A 84 4.30 -11.09 9.44
N ARG A 85 5.51 -10.64 9.78
CA ARG A 85 6.09 -10.85 11.12
C ARG A 85 5.33 -10.03 12.15
N GLU A 86 4.98 -8.80 11.80
CA GLU A 86 4.27 -7.87 12.69
C GLU A 86 2.79 -8.21 12.87
N PHE A 87 2.06 -8.41 11.76
CA PHE A 87 0.60 -8.52 11.77
C PHE A 87 0.08 -9.95 11.53
N GLY A 88 0.99 -10.90 11.30
CA GLY A 88 0.67 -12.32 11.16
C GLY A 88 0.42 -12.78 9.72
N LYS A 89 -0.13 -14.00 9.59
CA LYS A 89 -0.42 -14.65 8.32
C LYS A 89 -1.66 -14.06 7.66
N TYR A 90 -1.78 -14.30 6.35
CA TYR A 90 -2.95 -13.90 5.58
C TYR A 90 -4.20 -14.60 6.10
N ASN A 91 -5.24 -13.82 6.34
CA ASN A 91 -6.57 -14.28 6.70
C ASN A 91 -7.60 -13.43 5.96
N LEU A 92 -8.58 -14.07 5.33
CA LEU A 92 -9.57 -13.41 4.49
C LEU A 92 -10.37 -12.32 5.23
N LEU A 93 -10.60 -12.50 6.54
CA LEU A 93 -11.45 -11.62 7.34
C LEU A 93 -10.68 -10.63 8.23
N SER A 94 -9.46 -10.98 8.65
CA SER A 94 -8.74 -10.21 9.68
C SER A 94 -7.36 -9.67 9.28
N ASN A 95 -6.72 -10.25 8.26
CA ASN A 95 -5.40 -9.80 7.79
C ASN A 95 -5.21 -10.13 6.30
N ASN A 96 -5.87 -9.36 5.44
CA ASN A 96 -5.84 -9.55 3.99
C ASN A 96 -5.14 -8.37 3.28
N CYS A 97 -5.21 -8.33 1.94
CA CYS A 97 -4.64 -7.26 1.12
C CYS A 97 -5.19 -5.87 1.46
N HIS A 98 -6.45 -5.76 1.92
CA HIS A 98 -7.04 -4.49 2.33
C HIS A 98 -6.48 -3.98 3.64
N HIS A 99 -6.30 -4.86 4.62
CA HIS A 99 -5.64 -4.51 5.89
C HIS A 99 -4.23 -4.00 5.62
N PHE A 100 -3.48 -4.74 4.81
CA PHE A 100 -2.13 -4.35 4.38
C PHE A 100 -2.11 -2.95 3.74
N ALA A 101 -2.98 -2.71 2.76
CA ALA A 101 -3.04 -1.42 2.08
C ALA A 101 -3.40 -0.28 3.03
N ASN A 102 -4.33 -0.50 3.96
CA ASN A 102 -4.68 0.48 5.00
C ASN A 102 -3.48 0.77 5.92
N TYR A 103 -2.71 -0.24 6.34
CA TYR A 103 -1.49 -0.04 7.15
C TYR A 103 -0.42 0.75 6.40
N LEU A 104 -0.10 0.40 5.15
CA LEU A 104 0.88 1.15 4.36
C LEU A 104 0.41 2.59 4.09
N ALA A 105 -0.89 2.80 3.83
CA ALA A 105 -1.43 4.14 3.68
C ALA A 105 -1.32 4.97 4.96
N ARG A 106 -1.46 4.35 6.14
CA ARG A 106 -1.18 5.01 7.43
C ARG A 106 0.30 5.37 7.56
N VAL A 107 1.23 4.50 7.15
CA VAL A 107 2.67 4.84 7.12
C VAL A 107 2.90 6.08 6.26
N LEU A 108 2.39 6.08 5.02
CA LEU A 108 2.49 7.21 4.10
C LEU A 108 1.87 8.51 4.64
N TYR A 109 0.82 8.39 5.45
CA TYR A 109 0.11 9.54 6.02
C TYR A 109 0.80 10.10 7.28
N TYR A 110 1.09 9.26 8.27
CA TYR A 110 1.58 9.71 9.57
C TYR A 110 3.08 10.02 9.59
N TYR A 111 3.86 9.38 8.72
CA TYR A 111 5.31 9.57 8.68
C TYR A 111 5.66 10.60 7.60
N SER A 112 6.43 11.61 7.98
CA SER A 112 6.95 12.66 7.09
C SER A 112 8.43 12.44 6.76
N THR A 113 9.20 11.95 7.74
CA THR A 113 10.59 11.53 7.63
C THR A 113 10.81 10.34 8.56
N GLY A 114 11.53 9.31 8.10
CA GLY A 114 11.77 8.09 8.87
C GLY A 114 10.80 6.95 8.55
N CYS A 115 10.95 5.84 9.29
CA CYS A 115 10.20 4.61 9.08
C CYS A 115 9.70 4.07 10.42
N PRO A 116 8.47 3.51 10.50
CA PRO A 116 7.98 2.85 11.70
C PRO A 116 8.95 1.77 12.20
N SER A 117 8.99 1.56 13.52
CA SER A 117 9.87 0.56 14.14
C SER A 117 9.58 -0.86 13.66
N TRP A 118 8.31 -1.22 13.44
CA TRP A 118 7.93 -2.55 12.96
C TRP A 118 8.37 -2.85 11.51
N CYS A 119 8.79 -1.83 10.77
CA CYS A 119 9.30 -2.03 9.41
C CYS A 119 10.72 -2.61 9.39
N TYR A 120 11.46 -2.57 10.51
CA TYR A 120 12.79 -3.17 10.65
C TYR A 120 12.69 -4.61 11.12
#